data_AF-A0A917HTG3-F1
#
_entry.id   AF-A0A917HTG3-F1
#
_cell.length_a   1.000
_cell.length_b   1.000
_cell.length_c   1.000
_cell.angle_alpha   90.00
_cell.angle_beta   90.00
_cell.angle_gamma   90.00
#
_symmetry.space_group_name_H-M   'P 1'
#
loop_
_entity.id
_entity.type
_entity.pdbx_description
1 polymer ?
#
loop_
_entity_poly.entity_id
_entity_poly.type
_entity_poly.pdbx_seq_one_letter_code
_entity_poly.pdbx_strand_id
1 'polypeptide(L)'
;MKYPFKKHLLLISFSLISLGVSAQQPIDWAMELPELNTDPLPAYSYENLDYGMTIGIEQTPQGRIWACWVGGGDNADAFFVLNYSDNKGKSWSDPKLVIDTHSPSLPYKRRTIVGNLWLDPSGRLWLFFDQSLTHFDGRNGTWYTICENPDSEKPSWSAPIRIWHGCSLNKPMIMKDGTWLLNISLWDANKIDKDFKDKYPELDSLRMANVFASTDSGKTWTRRGGIRYPKPSFDEHHIIERNDGSLWMTARTEDGIWQSVSTDQGKNWSEPTKYMNHVTSRHFIRRLKSGRLLLIRHGEIDERTKFRSKLSAYLSEDDGRSWKGGLMLDERRGISYPDGFQHEDGTIYISYDRNRDWDGEILMARFTEEDVLASVFQGDGSAAKLLISKPLGLDKLPPPSESAK
;
A
#
# COMPACT_ATOMS: atom_id res chain seq x y z
N MET A 1 -63.40 -30.51 62.79
CA MET A 1 -64.37 -29.93 61.82
C MET A 1 -63.79 -28.61 61.33
N LYS A 2 -63.33 -28.51 60.06
CA LYS A 2 -64.07 -27.92 58.91
C LYS A 2 -64.32 -26.40 59.13
N TYR A 3 -63.80 -25.40 58.39
CA TYR A 3 -63.38 -25.23 56.99
C TYR A 3 -62.42 -24.01 56.85
N PRO A 4 -61.53 -23.92 55.83
CA PRO A 4 -60.79 -22.70 55.52
C PRO A 4 -61.47 -21.82 54.45
N PHE A 5 -61.29 -20.50 54.57
CA PHE A 5 -61.70 -19.46 53.62
C PHE A 5 -60.93 -19.53 52.29
N LYS A 6 -61.63 -19.52 51.16
CA LYS A 6 -61.05 -19.23 49.83
C LYS A 6 -61.09 -17.71 49.58
N LYS A 7 -59.93 -17.07 49.38
CA LYS A 7 -59.82 -15.77 48.66
C LYS A 7 -59.55 -16.07 47.19
N HIS A 8 -60.35 -15.51 46.28
CA HIS A 8 -60.03 -15.48 44.85
C HIS A 8 -59.20 -14.23 44.57
N LEU A 9 -57.95 -14.42 44.15
CA LEU A 9 -57.09 -13.35 43.63
C LEU A 9 -57.13 -13.45 42.10
N LEU A 10 -57.68 -12.41 41.46
CA LEU A 10 -57.72 -12.27 40.01
C LEU A 10 -56.30 -11.90 39.53
N LEU A 11 -55.60 -12.83 38.86
CA LEU A 11 -54.33 -12.57 38.19
C LEU A 11 -54.62 -12.02 36.79
N ILE A 12 -54.37 -10.74 36.58
CA ILE A 12 -54.32 -10.13 35.25
C ILE A 12 -52.88 -10.25 34.74
N SER A 13 -52.64 -11.12 33.75
CA SER A 13 -51.33 -11.21 33.10
C SER A 13 -51.19 -10.09 32.07
N PHE A 14 -50.31 -9.12 32.33
CA PHE A 14 -49.84 -8.21 31.28
C PHE A 14 -48.74 -8.93 30.48
N SER A 15 -49.06 -9.33 29.25
CA SER A 15 -48.04 -9.74 28.28
C SER A 15 -47.39 -8.48 27.71
N LEU A 16 -46.15 -8.19 28.15
CA LEU A 16 -45.30 -7.21 27.46
C LEU A 16 -44.86 -7.82 26.14
N ILE A 17 -45.45 -7.36 25.04
CA ILE A 17 -44.91 -7.58 23.70
C ILE A 17 -43.73 -6.62 23.55
N SER A 18 -42.50 -7.12 23.73
CA SER A 18 -41.32 -6.38 23.32
C SER A 18 -41.25 -6.39 21.79
N LEU A 19 -41.69 -5.30 21.15
CA LEU A 19 -41.37 -5.03 19.76
C LEU A 19 -39.88 -4.76 19.67
N GLY A 20 -39.10 -5.82 19.42
CA GLY A 20 -37.70 -5.71 19.06
C GLY A 20 -37.60 -5.05 17.68
N VAL A 21 -37.50 -3.72 17.65
CA VAL A 21 -37.02 -3.02 16.45
C VAL A 21 -35.54 -3.32 16.35
N SER A 22 -35.19 -4.35 15.57
CA SER A 22 -33.82 -4.51 15.08
C SER A 22 -33.56 -3.33 14.17
N ALA A 23 -32.97 -2.25 14.71
CA ALA A 23 -32.41 -1.19 13.89
C ALA A 23 -31.34 -1.84 13.00
N GLN A 24 -31.67 -2.04 11.74
CA GLN A 24 -30.73 -2.53 10.74
C GLN A 24 -29.59 -1.51 10.72
N GLN A 25 -28.39 -1.96 11.09
CA GLN A 25 -27.19 -1.12 11.03
C GLN A 25 -27.14 -0.50 9.62
N PRO A 26 -26.94 0.82 9.49
CA PRO A 26 -26.84 1.45 8.18
C PRO A 26 -25.75 0.74 7.37
N ILE A 27 -26.03 0.46 6.10
CA ILE A 27 -25.09 -0.22 5.22
C ILE A 27 -23.84 0.64 5.10
N ASP A 28 -22.70 0.10 5.50
CA ASP A 28 -21.41 0.75 5.38
C ASP A 28 -20.73 0.32 4.07
N TRP A 29 -21.13 0.94 2.95
CA TRP A 29 -20.66 0.59 1.60
C TRP A 29 -19.14 0.63 1.46
N ALA A 30 -18.48 1.54 2.17
CA ALA A 30 -17.03 1.68 2.15
C ALA A 30 -16.31 0.49 2.81
N MET A 31 -16.98 -0.23 3.72
CA MET A 31 -16.41 -1.31 4.51
C MET A 31 -16.99 -2.69 4.20
N GLU A 32 -17.81 -2.82 3.15
CA GLU A 32 -18.19 -4.13 2.65
C GLU A 32 -16.94 -4.93 2.29
N LEU A 33 -17.02 -6.24 2.50
CA LEU A 33 -15.90 -7.14 2.24
C LEU A 33 -15.49 -7.06 0.77
N PRO A 34 -14.23 -6.67 0.47
CA PRO A 34 -13.75 -6.64 -0.90
C PRO A 34 -13.73 -8.05 -1.51
N GLU A 35 -14.10 -8.16 -2.79
CA GLU A 35 -14.03 -9.43 -3.54
C GLU A 35 -12.71 -9.54 -4.31
N LEU A 36 -12.18 -10.77 -4.38
CA LEU A 36 -10.93 -11.07 -5.09
C LEU A 36 -11.27 -11.79 -6.40
N ASN A 37 -11.03 -11.14 -7.54
CA ASN A 37 -11.22 -11.75 -8.84
C ASN A 37 -9.95 -12.49 -9.29
N THR A 38 -9.94 -13.81 -9.17
CA THR A 38 -8.82 -14.69 -9.55
C THR A 38 -8.92 -15.26 -10.97
N ASP A 39 -9.97 -14.89 -11.72
CA ASP A 39 -10.15 -15.21 -13.14
C ASP A 39 -10.55 -13.94 -13.92
N PRO A 40 -9.64 -12.95 -14.01
CA PRO A 40 -10.01 -11.60 -14.45
C PRO A 40 -10.17 -11.43 -15.96
N LEU A 41 -9.90 -12.46 -16.76
CA LEU A 41 -9.95 -12.38 -18.21
C LEU A 41 -11.34 -12.77 -18.75
N PRO A 42 -11.78 -12.18 -19.88
CA PRO A 42 -11.08 -11.17 -20.70
C PRO A 42 -11.25 -9.73 -20.19
N ALA A 43 -12.09 -9.49 -19.18
CA ALA A 43 -12.51 -8.15 -18.75
C ALA A 43 -11.32 -7.22 -18.45
N TYR A 44 -10.30 -7.72 -17.75
CA TYR A 44 -9.08 -6.97 -17.40
C TYR A 44 -7.88 -7.37 -18.25
N SER A 45 -8.08 -7.77 -19.51
CA SER A 45 -6.96 -7.96 -20.45
C SER A 45 -6.23 -6.64 -20.73
N TYR A 46 -4.97 -6.70 -21.19
CA TYR A 46 -4.20 -5.48 -21.48
C TYR A 46 -4.88 -4.56 -22.52
N GLU A 47 -5.72 -5.10 -23.41
CA GLU A 47 -6.51 -4.32 -24.38
C GLU A 47 -7.59 -3.46 -23.73
N ASN A 48 -8.04 -3.83 -22.53
CA ASN A 48 -9.07 -3.12 -21.77
C ASN A 48 -8.50 -2.28 -20.62
N LEU A 49 -7.23 -2.47 -20.26
CA LEU A 49 -6.56 -1.63 -19.27
C LEU A 49 -6.18 -0.28 -19.89
N ASP A 50 -6.24 0.77 -19.08
CA ASP A 50 -6.16 2.18 -19.48
C ASP A 50 -5.26 3.04 -18.57
N TYR A 51 -4.70 2.45 -17.52
CA TYR A 51 -3.93 3.17 -16.52
C TYR A 51 -2.87 2.26 -15.87
N GLY A 52 -1.77 2.86 -15.43
CA GLY A 52 -0.71 2.14 -14.72
C GLY A 52 -0.03 2.98 -13.66
N MET A 53 -0.36 2.74 -12.39
CA MET A 53 0.39 3.26 -11.24
C MET A 53 0.95 2.14 -10.38
N THR A 54 2.27 2.12 -10.16
CA THR A 54 2.95 1.08 -9.38
C THR A 54 2.52 1.14 -7.92
N ILE A 55 2.20 -0.03 -7.37
CA ILE A 55 1.87 -0.22 -5.95
C ILE A 55 2.98 -1.01 -5.26
N GLY A 56 3.31 -2.19 -5.78
CA GLY A 56 4.42 -2.95 -5.24
C GLY A 56 4.85 -4.14 -6.05
N ILE A 57 6.05 -4.63 -5.74
CA ILE A 57 6.66 -5.82 -6.32
C ILE A 57 7.27 -6.66 -5.20
N GLU A 58 7.18 -7.99 -5.30
CA GLU A 58 7.77 -8.88 -4.30
C GLU A 58 8.10 -10.24 -4.91
N GLN A 59 9.15 -10.88 -4.40
CA GLN A 59 9.52 -12.24 -4.79
C GLN A 59 9.05 -13.26 -3.77
N THR A 60 8.66 -14.44 -4.25
CA THR A 60 8.21 -15.60 -3.47
C THR A 60 9.35 -16.62 -3.26
N PRO A 61 9.18 -17.63 -2.37
CA PRO A 61 10.23 -18.58 -2.05
C PRO A 61 10.82 -19.36 -3.24
N GLN A 62 10.03 -19.73 -4.25
CA GLN A 62 10.52 -20.46 -5.44
C GLN A 62 10.99 -19.53 -6.57
N GLY A 63 11.00 -18.22 -6.32
CA GLY A 63 11.61 -17.23 -7.20
C GLY A 63 10.64 -16.53 -8.15
N ARG A 64 9.34 -16.84 -8.10
CA ARG A 64 8.31 -16.06 -8.81
C ARG A 64 8.29 -14.63 -8.28
N ILE A 65 8.12 -13.68 -9.19
CA ILE A 65 8.00 -12.26 -8.85
C ILE A 65 6.57 -11.83 -9.13
N TRP A 66 5.88 -11.32 -8.13
CA TRP A 66 4.56 -10.69 -8.27
C TRP A 66 4.71 -9.18 -8.40
N ALA A 67 3.93 -8.58 -9.29
CA ALA A 67 3.79 -7.13 -9.39
C ALA A 67 2.32 -6.74 -9.22
N CYS A 68 2.08 -5.59 -8.60
CA CYS A 68 0.78 -5.00 -8.36
C CYS A 68 0.78 -3.54 -8.81
N TRP A 69 -0.24 -3.14 -9.55
CA TRP A 69 -0.47 -1.76 -9.98
C TRP A 69 -1.96 -1.39 -9.95
N VAL A 70 -2.23 -0.09 -10.05
CA VAL A 70 -3.58 0.45 -10.20
C VAL A 70 -3.92 0.63 -11.69
N GLY A 71 -5.11 0.18 -12.07
CA GLY A 71 -5.81 0.53 -13.32
C GLY A 71 -6.93 1.57 -13.10
N GLY A 72 -7.56 2.06 -14.16
CA GLY A 72 -8.71 3.00 -14.11
C GLY A 72 -8.37 4.46 -13.79
N GLY A 73 -7.47 4.72 -12.83
CA GLY A 73 -7.01 6.07 -12.53
C GLY A 73 -6.48 6.30 -11.12
N ASP A 74 -5.86 7.46 -10.88
CA ASP A 74 -5.54 7.96 -9.53
C ASP A 74 -6.75 8.74 -8.96
N ASN A 75 -7.92 8.08 -8.93
CA ASN A 75 -9.20 8.68 -8.56
C ASN A 75 -10.22 7.61 -8.12
N ALA A 76 -11.52 7.91 -8.22
CA ALA A 76 -12.60 7.01 -7.83
C ALA A 76 -12.85 5.81 -8.78
N ASP A 77 -12.12 5.72 -9.90
CA ASP A 77 -12.12 4.61 -10.87
C ASP A 77 -11.00 3.60 -10.59
N ALA A 78 -10.24 3.77 -9.52
CA ALA A 78 -9.09 2.93 -9.22
C ALA A 78 -9.45 1.49 -8.82
N PHE A 79 -8.72 0.53 -9.38
CA PHE A 79 -8.74 -0.89 -8.99
C PHE A 79 -7.33 -1.49 -9.06
N PHE A 80 -7.08 -2.58 -8.35
CA PHE A 80 -5.78 -3.26 -8.40
C PHE A 80 -5.74 -4.36 -9.45
N VAL A 81 -4.58 -4.51 -10.09
CA VAL A 81 -4.25 -5.57 -11.03
C VAL A 81 -2.91 -6.18 -10.63
N LEU A 82 -2.83 -7.52 -10.64
CA LEU A 82 -1.60 -8.25 -10.38
C LEU A 82 -1.29 -9.25 -11.50
N ASN A 83 -0.01 -9.37 -11.81
CA ASN A 83 0.55 -10.44 -12.64
C ASN A 83 1.81 -11.00 -11.96
N TYR A 84 2.41 -12.02 -12.57
CA TYR A 84 3.67 -12.57 -12.09
C TYR A 84 4.65 -12.94 -13.21
N SER A 85 5.92 -13.10 -12.83
CA SER A 85 7.00 -13.59 -13.68
C SER A 85 7.73 -14.75 -13.01
N ASP A 86 7.90 -15.84 -13.75
CA ASP A 86 8.65 -17.04 -13.33
C ASP A 86 10.09 -17.08 -13.89
N ASN A 87 10.53 -16.02 -14.56
CA ASN A 87 11.82 -15.98 -15.26
C ASN A 87 12.61 -14.70 -14.99
N LYS A 88 12.57 -14.24 -13.73
CA LYS A 88 13.30 -13.06 -13.23
C LYS A 88 12.90 -11.76 -13.96
N GLY A 89 11.63 -11.62 -14.30
CA GLY A 89 11.06 -10.44 -14.96
C GLY A 89 11.38 -10.31 -16.45
N LYS A 90 11.78 -11.40 -17.12
CA LYS A 90 12.00 -11.40 -18.59
C LYS A 90 10.69 -11.41 -19.37
N SER A 91 9.69 -12.11 -18.85
CA SER A 91 8.31 -12.07 -19.34
C SER A 91 7.35 -12.16 -18.15
N TRP A 92 6.13 -11.68 -18.37
CA TRP A 92 5.08 -11.61 -17.36
C TRP A 92 3.83 -12.32 -17.86
N SER A 93 3.05 -12.86 -16.93
CA SER A 93 1.75 -13.43 -17.24
C SER A 93 0.75 -12.35 -17.65
N ASP A 94 -0.37 -12.76 -18.24
CA ASP A 94 -1.60 -11.95 -18.21
C ASP A 94 -2.03 -11.68 -16.75
N PRO A 95 -2.92 -10.70 -16.52
CA PRO A 95 -3.49 -10.45 -15.20
C PRO A 95 -4.06 -11.71 -14.54
N LYS A 96 -3.74 -11.89 -13.25
CA LYS A 96 -4.06 -13.08 -12.45
C LYS A 96 -4.93 -12.81 -11.23
N LEU A 97 -4.86 -11.59 -10.71
CA LEU A 97 -5.73 -11.15 -9.62
C LEU A 97 -6.13 -9.70 -9.88
N VAL A 98 -7.42 -9.42 -9.70
CA VAL A 98 -7.96 -8.06 -9.71
C VAL A 98 -8.77 -7.83 -8.44
N ILE A 99 -8.61 -6.66 -7.85
CA ILE A 99 -9.48 -6.15 -6.77
C ILE A 99 -10.15 -4.91 -7.32
N ASP A 100 -11.31 -5.13 -7.93
CA ASP A 100 -12.20 -4.09 -8.43
C ASP A 100 -13.42 -4.04 -7.50
N THR A 101 -13.57 -2.91 -6.83
CA THR A 101 -14.60 -2.73 -5.80
C THR A 101 -15.78 -1.90 -6.30
N HIS A 102 -15.80 -1.54 -7.59
CA HIS A 102 -16.89 -0.79 -8.20
C HIS A 102 -18.17 -1.62 -8.22
N SER A 103 -19.31 -0.93 -8.05
CA SER A 103 -20.62 -1.53 -8.29
C SER A 103 -21.61 -0.46 -8.74
N PRO A 104 -22.41 -0.72 -9.79
CA PRO A 104 -23.42 0.21 -10.26
C PRO A 104 -24.57 0.40 -9.25
N SER A 105 -24.69 -0.46 -8.23
CA SER A 105 -25.71 -0.34 -7.19
C SER A 105 -25.35 0.66 -6.09
N LEU A 106 -24.10 1.16 -6.07
CA LEU A 106 -23.64 2.09 -5.04
C LEU A 106 -23.92 3.54 -5.45
N PRO A 107 -24.31 4.41 -4.50
CA PRO A 107 -24.54 5.83 -4.80
C PRO A 107 -23.24 6.61 -5.03
N TYR A 108 -22.10 6.04 -4.62
CA TYR A 108 -20.76 6.57 -4.85
C TYR A 108 -19.88 5.45 -5.39
N LYS A 109 -18.98 5.76 -6.33
CA LYS A 109 -17.94 4.82 -6.74
C LYS A 109 -17.11 4.41 -5.53
N ARG A 110 -16.75 3.14 -5.48
CA ARG A 110 -15.87 2.56 -4.46
C ARG A 110 -14.61 2.06 -5.15
N ARG A 111 -13.45 2.33 -4.55
CA ARG A 111 -12.15 2.18 -5.20
C ARG A 111 -11.08 1.60 -4.29
N THR A 112 -10.08 0.99 -4.91
CA THR A 112 -8.86 0.46 -4.27
C THR A 112 -7.64 1.07 -4.95
N ILE A 113 -6.82 1.83 -4.22
CA ILE A 113 -5.79 2.71 -4.83
C ILE A 113 -4.44 2.72 -4.13
N VAL A 114 -4.39 2.37 -2.85
CA VAL A 114 -3.16 2.35 -2.06
C VAL A 114 -2.98 1.00 -1.39
N GLY A 115 -1.78 0.44 -1.48
CA GLY A 115 -1.50 -0.89 -0.98
C GLY A 115 -0.04 -1.25 -1.12
N ASN A 116 0.30 -2.52 -0.92
CA ASN A 116 1.59 -3.09 -1.30
C ASN A 116 1.57 -4.61 -1.29
N LEU A 117 2.63 -5.19 -1.85
CA LEU A 117 2.99 -6.59 -1.66
C LEU A 117 4.06 -6.72 -0.59
N TRP A 118 4.02 -7.80 0.19
CA TRP A 118 5.07 -8.13 1.14
C TRP A 118 5.16 -9.64 1.35
N LEU A 119 6.37 -10.19 1.30
CA LEU A 119 6.61 -11.59 1.65
C LEU A 119 7.00 -11.64 3.11
N ASP A 120 6.23 -12.40 3.90
CA ASP A 120 6.58 -12.61 5.30
C ASP A 120 7.66 -13.69 5.47
N PRO A 121 8.28 -13.81 6.66
CA PRO A 121 9.33 -14.80 6.90
C PRO A 121 8.90 -16.27 6.76
N SER A 122 7.60 -16.55 6.75
CA SER A 122 7.06 -17.90 6.52
C SER A 122 6.82 -18.19 5.03
N GLY A 123 7.13 -17.25 4.14
CA GLY A 123 6.98 -17.42 2.69
C GLY A 123 5.57 -17.17 2.19
N ARG A 124 4.70 -16.56 3.01
CA ARG A 124 3.35 -16.18 2.60
C ARG A 124 3.39 -14.81 1.95
N LEU A 125 2.69 -14.65 0.83
CA LEU A 125 2.60 -13.37 0.14
C LEU A 125 1.38 -12.60 0.65
N TRP A 126 1.63 -11.43 1.23
CA TRP A 126 0.61 -10.49 1.67
C TRP A 126 0.34 -9.47 0.58
N LEU A 127 -0.93 -9.19 0.33
CA LEU A 127 -1.39 -8.01 -0.40
C LEU A 127 -2.17 -7.14 0.57
N PHE A 128 -1.59 -5.99 0.92
CA PHE A 128 -2.29 -4.94 1.64
C PHE A 128 -2.92 -4.00 0.62
N PHE A 129 -4.12 -3.52 0.92
CA PHE A 129 -4.84 -2.62 0.03
C PHE A 129 -5.87 -1.81 0.80
N ASP A 130 -6.26 -0.66 0.25
CA ASP A 130 -7.30 0.17 0.82
C ASP A 130 -8.63 0.06 0.07
N GLN A 131 -9.70 0.51 0.71
CA GLN A 131 -11.01 0.68 0.10
C GLN A 131 -11.64 1.99 0.59
N SER A 132 -12.19 2.77 -0.33
CA SER A 132 -12.86 4.04 -0.04
C SER A 132 -14.06 4.24 -0.95
N LEU A 133 -15.06 5.00 -0.50
CA LEU A 133 -15.97 5.69 -1.43
C LEU A 133 -15.29 6.95 -1.98
N THR A 134 -15.64 7.33 -3.20
CA THR A 134 -15.00 8.44 -3.94
C THR A 134 -13.48 8.24 -3.99
N HIS A 135 -12.68 9.30 -4.10
CA HIS A 135 -11.23 9.19 -3.90
C HIS A 135 -10.86 8.98 -2.42
N PHE A 136 -11.51 9.71 -1.50
CA PHE A 136 -11.29 9.57 -0.05
C PHE A 136 -12.54 10.01 0.72
N ASP A 137 -13.18 9.06 1.40
CA ASP A 137 -14.37 9.30 2.22
C ASP A 137 -14.05 9.87 3.61
N GLY A 138 -12.78 10.11 3.94
CA GLY A 138 -12.34 10.60 5.24
C GLY A 138 -12.00 9.51 6.26
N ARG A 139 -12.21 8.24 5.91
CA ARG A 139 -11.93 7.09 6.76
C ARG A 139 -11.02 6.06 6.08
N ASN A 140 -11.35 5.63 4.85
CA ASN A 140 -10.81 4.41 4.22
C ASN A 140 -10.91 3.14 5.10
N GLY A 141 -10.77 1.99 4.48
CA GLY A 141 -10.45 0.73 5.15
C GLY A 141 -9.11 0.24 4.66
N THR A 142 -8.15 -0.02 5.56
CA THR A 142 -6.94 -0.80 5.22
C THR A 142 -7.24 -2.27 5.45
N TRP A 143 -7.01 -3.08 4.44
CA TRP A 143 -7.24 -4.52 4.41
C TRP A 143 -5.97 -5.27 4.06
N TYR A 144 -5.94 -6.56 4.33
CA TYR A 144 -4.99 -7.48 3.73
C TYR A 144 -5.66 -8.78 3.28
N THR A 145 -5.07 -9.43 2.29
CA THR A 145 -5.30 -10.85 1.95
C THR A 145 -3.95 -11.57 1.87
N ILE A 146 -3.95 -12.86 2.18
CA ILE A 146 -2.74 -13.69 2.21
C ILE A 146 -2.85 -14.80 1.16
N CYS A 147 -1.82 -14.94 0.34
CA CYS A 147 -1.59 -16.12 -0.46
C CYS A 147 -0.60 -17.05 0.27
N GLU A 148 -1.10 -18.17 0.77
CA GLU A 148 -0.30 -19.14 1.55
C GLU A 148 0.74 -19.87 0.68
N ASN A 149 0.43 -20.12 -0.60
CA ASN A 149 1.34 -20.74 -1.55
C ASN A 149 1.39 -19.93 -2.87
N PRO A 150 2.13 -18.81 -2.89
CA PRO A 150 2.13 -17.87 -4.02
C PRO A 150 2.88 -18.41 -5.27
N ASP A 151 3.63 -19.49 -5.11
CA ASP A 151 4.32 -20.21 -6.19
C ASP A 151 3.45 -21.30 -6.87
N SER A 152 2.27 -21.59 -6.33
CA SER A 152 1.32 -22.54 -6.93
C SER A 152 0.96 -22.15 -8.36
N GLU A 153 0.70 -23.12 -9.24
CA GLU A 153 0.10 -22.86 -10.56
C GLU A 153 -1.27 -22.16 -10.45
N LYS A 154 -1.98 -22.41 -9.35
CA LYS A 154 -3.25 -21.76 -8.98
C LYS A 154 -3.12 -21.18 -7.57
N PRO A 155 -2.56 -19.97 -7.43
CA PRO A 155 -2.43 -19.29 -6.15
C PRO A 155 -3.81 -19.04 -5.53
N SER A 156 -3.99 -19.42 -4.27
CA SER A 156 -5.22 -19.19 -3.51
C SER A 156 -5.03 -18.08 -2.49
N TRP A 157 -5.97 -17.15 -2.43
CA TRP A 157 -5.93 -16.00 -1.53
C TRP A 157 -6.99 -16.14 -0.43
N SER A 158 -6.67 -15.74 0.79
CA SER A 158 -7.62 -15.70 1.89
C SER A 158 -8.71 -14.65 1.64
N ALA A 159 -9.86 -14.78 2.31
CA ALA A 159 -10.79 -13.65 2.40
C ALA A 159 -10.08 -12.41 2.98
N PRO A 160 -10.35 -11.19 2.48
CA PRO A 160 -9.75 -9.99 3.03
C PRO A 160 -10.10 -9.77 4.50
N ILE A 161 -9.11 -9.32 5.27
CA ILE A 161 -9.26 -8.98 6.69
C ILE A 161 -8.95 -7.50 6.87
N ARG A 162 -9.89 -6.77 7.47
CA ARG A 162 -9.71 -5.34 7.78
C ARG A 162 -8.79 -5.17 8.97
N ILE A 163 -7.79 -4.29 8.85
CA ILE A 163 -6.91 -3.89 9.94
C ILE A 163 -7.49 -2.65 10.63
N TRP A 164 -7.68 -1.57 9.87
CA TRP A 164 -8.03 -0.26 10.44
C TRP A 164 -8.52 0.73 9.36
N HIS A 165 -8.51 2.02 9.71
CA HIS A 165 -8.72 3.16 8.83
C HIS A 165 -7.43 3.55 8.08
N GLY A 166 -7.55 4.31 7.00
CA GLY A 166 -6.40 4.80 6.23
C GLY A 166 -5.92 3.80 5.18
N CYS A 167 -4.63 3.85 4.85
CA CYS A 167 -4.01 3.06 3.80
C CYS A 167 -2.54 2.70 4.10
N SER A 168 -2.05 1.59 3.55
CA SER A 168 -0.68 1.10 3.75
C SER A 168 0.08 0.95 2.43
N LEU A 169 0.87 1.97 2.07
CA LEU A 169 1.61 2.00 0.79
C LEU A 169 2.98 1.32 0.87
N ASN A 170 3.63 1.29 2.04
CA ASN A 170 5.03 0.87 2.18
C ASN A 170 5.16 -0.40 3.00
N LYS A 171 6.09 -1.27 2.57
CA LYS A 171 6.24 -2.64 3.10
C LYS A 171 6.38 -2.64 4.63
N PRO A 172 5.75 -3.59 5.32
CA PRO A 172 6.07 -3.87 6.71
C PRO A 172 7.57 -4.08 6.91
N MET A 173 8.06 -3.75 8.10
CA MET A 173 9.42 -4.12 8.54
C MET A 173 9.35 -4.98 9.78
N ILE A 174 10.34 -5.83 9.97
CA ILE A 174 10.48 -6.68 11.16
C ILE A 174 11.63 -6.12 11.99
N MET A 175 11.34 -5.76 13.23
CA MET A 175 12.34 -5.32 14.20
C MET A 175 13.23 -6.48 14.62
N LYS A 176 14.41 -6.17 15.16
CA LYS A 176 15.35 -7.16 15.71
C LYS A 176 14.74 -8.06 16.80
N ASP A 177 13.74 -7.57 17.53
CA ASP A 177 13.02 -8.35 18.54
C ASP A 177 11.91 -9.25 17.97
N GLY A 178 11.71 -9.25 16.65
CA GLY A 178 10.69 -10.03 15.95
C GLY A 178 9.34 -9.32 15.80
N THR A 179 9.15 -8.13 16.38
CA THR A 179 7.93 -7.33 16.18
C THR A 179 7.80 -6.89 14.73
N TRP A 180 6.62 -7.06 14.14
CA TRP A 180 6.32 -6.52 12.81
C TRP A 180 5.73 -5.13 12.94
N LEU A 181 6.24 -4.16 12.18
CA LEU A 181 5.69 -2.82 12.09
C LEU A 181 5.05 -2.60 10.72
N LEU A 182 3.83 -2.08 10.73
CA LEU A 182 3.06 -1.71 9.54
C LEU A 182 2.82 -0.20 9.54
N ASN A 183 3.09 0.42 8.39
CA ASN A 183 2.85 1.84 8.15
C ASN A 183 1.41 2.04 7.68
N ILE A 184 0.61 2.84 8.39
CA ILE A 184 -0.73 3.22 7.94
C ILE A 184 -0.84 4.75 7.94
N SER A 185 -1.04 5.37 6.78
CA SER A 185 -1.34 6.80 6.69
C SER A 185 -2.85 6.97 6.69
N LEU A 186 -3.33 7.84 7.57
CA LEU A 186 -4.70 8.35 7.51
C LEU A 186 -4.63 9.81 7.06
N TRP A 187 -5.15 10.09 5.88
CA TRP A 187 -4.95 11.38 5.24
C TRP A 187 -5.67 12.53 5.96
N ASP A 188 -5.08 13.71 5.79
CA ASP A 188 -5.57 14.96 6.35
C ASP A 188 -6.98 15.34 5.86
N ALA A 189 -7.68 16.10 6.70
CA ALA A 189 -9.07 16.48 6.45
C ALA A 189 -9.27 17.29 5.15
N ASN A 190 -8.23 17.95 4.64
CA ASN A 190 -8.28 18.68 3.38
C ASN A 190 -8.36 17.77 2.13
N LYS A 191 -8.08 16.46 2.28
CA LYS A 191 -8.20 15.47 1.20
C LYS A 191 -9.58 14.83 1.12
N ILE A 192 -10.42 15.00 2.14
CA ILE A 192 -11.75 14.37 2.21
C ILE A 192 -12.63 14.97 1.12
N ASP A 193 -13.33 14.10 0.39
CA ASP A 193 -14.34 14.52 -0.56
C ASP A 193 -15.41 15.40 0.13
N LYS A 194 -15.91 16.39 -0.60
CA LYS A 194 -16.85 17.40 -0.07
C LYS A 194 -18.10 16.76 0.55
N ASP A 195 -18.58 15.64 0.02
CA ASP A 195 -19.81 14.97 0.48
C ASP A 195 -19.59 14.23 1.82
N PHE A 196 -18.33 14.02 2.20
CA PHE A 196 -17.92 13.27 3.38
C PHE A 196 -17.22 14.12 4.45
N LYS A 197 -17.10 15.44 4.23
CA LYS A 197 -16.24 16.34 5.02
C LYS A 197 -16.42 16.22 6.54
N ASP A 198 -17.65 16.11 7.00
CA ASP A 198 -18.01 16.11 8.42
C ASP A 198 -18.42 14.72 8.94
N LYS A 199 -18.13 13.65 8.19
CA LYS A 199 -18.61 12.29 8.52
C LYS A 199 -17.83 11.60 9.62
N TYR A 200 -16.54 11.92 9.79
CA TYR A 200 -15.64 11.20 10.69
C TYR A 200 -14.75 12.13 11.56
N PRO A 201 -15.34 13.07 12.33
CA PRO A 201 -14.58 13.99 13.18
C PRO A 201 -13.79 13.26 14.29
N GLU A 202 -14.26 12.09 14.73
CA GLU A 202 -13.56 11.27 15.72
C GLU A 202 -12.18 10.79 15.25
N LEU A 203 -11.92 10.80 13.94
CA LEU A 203 -10.66 10.40 13.35
C LEU A 203 -9.66 11.55 13.18
N ASP A 204 -10.04 12.79 13.45
CA ASP A 204 -9.19 13.96 13.15
C ASP A 204 -7.87 13.94 13.92
N SER A 205 -7.90 13.48 15.17
CA SER A 205 -6.70 13.31 16.00
C SER A 205 -5.77 12.18 15.53
N LEU A 206 -6.21 11.38 14.56
CA LEU A 206 -5.51 10.20 14.03
C LEU A 206 -5.04 10.41 12.58
N ARG A 207 -5.34 11.57 11.97
CA ARG A 207 -4.90 11.93 10.61
C ARG A 207 -3.42 12.26 10.61
N MET A 208 -2.59 11.25 10.35
CA MET A 208 -1.14 11.30 10.44
C MET A 208 -0.48 10.04 9.87
N ALA A 209 0.86 10.02 9.87
CA ALA A 209 1.66 8.82 9.68
C ALA A 209 1.56 7.94 10.94
N ASN A 210 0.71 6.91 10.91
CA ASN A 210 0.51 5.98 12.02
C ASN A 210 1.38 4.72 11.86
N VAL A 211 1.70 4.12 13.00
CA VAL A 211 2.46 2.87 13.11
C VAL A 211 1.63 1.84 13.83
N PHE A 212 1.51 0.67 13.24
CA PHE A 212 0.85 -0.51 13.80
C PHE A 212 1.89 -1.56 14.09
N ALA A 213 1.66 -2.37 15.13
CA ALA A 213 2.55 -3.44 15.50
C ALA A 213 1.81 -4.77 15.63
N SER A 214 2.49 -5.84 15.23
CA SER A 214 2.09 -7.22 15.48
C SER A 214 3.23 -7.97 16.17
N THR A 215 2.89 -8.73 17.21
CA THR A 215 3.81 -9.62 17.94
C THR A 215 3.44 -11.09 17.77
N ASP A 216 2.51 -11.39 16.85
CA ASP A 216 1.92 -12.71 16.63
C ASP A 216 1.91 -13.09 15.14
N SER A 217 2.92 -12.62 14.40
CA SER A 217 3.12 -12.89 12.97
C SER A 217 1.95 -12.45 12.09
N GLY A 218 1.44 -11.25 12.37
CA GLY A 218 0.42 -10.57 11.58
C GLY A 218 -1.01 -11.00 11.87
N LYS A 219 -1.25 -11.89 12.85
CA LYS A 219 -2.61 -12.33 13.22
C LYS A 219 -3.41 -11.18 13.82
N THR A 220 -2.78 -10.35 14.64
CA THR A 220 -3.38 -9.13 15.18
C THR A 220 -2.46 -7.93 14.98
N TRP A 221 -3.07 -6.77 14.75
CA TRP A 221 -2.38 -5.49 14.56
C TRP A 221 -2.95 -4.47 15.53
N THR A 222 -2.08 -3.82 16.31
CA THR A 222 -2.48 -2.79 17.27
C THR A 222 -1.78 -1.48 16.93
N ARG A 223 -2.51 -0.36 16.96
CA ARG A 223 -1.91 0.97 16.80
C ARG A 223 -0.88 1.19 17.91
N ARG A 224 0.36 1.51 17.53
CA ARG A 224 1.48 1.71 18.45
C ARG A 224 1.77 3.18 18.70
N GLY A 225 1.70 4.01 17.67
CA GLY A 225 2.02 5.44 17.73
C GLY A 225 1.83 6.11 16.37
N GLY A 226 2.26 7.35 16.26
CA GLY A 226 2.23 8.10 15.01
C GLY A 226 2.70 9.53 15.18
N ILE A 227 2.96 10.21 14.06
CA ILE A 227 3.41 11.60 14.04
C ILE A 227 2.81 12.31 12.83
N ARG A 228 2.38 13.56 13.02
CA ARG A 228 1.89 14.41 11.93
C ARG A 228 3.02 15.28 11.42
N TYR A 229 3.32 15.15 10.13
CA TYR A 229 4.32 15.99 9.47
C TYR A 229 3.72 17.34 9.06
N PRO A 230 4.53 18.41 8.96
CA PRO A 230 4.07 19.68 8.43
C PRO A 230 3.84 19.58 6.91
N LYS A 231 2.79 20.24 6.42
CA LYS A 231 2.38 20.24 5.01
C LYS A 231 2.35 18.81 4.41
N PRO A 232 1.64 17.87 5.04
CA PRO A 232 1.61 16.51 4.56
C PRO A 232 0.93 16.48 3.18
N SER A 233 1.56 15.82 2.22
CA SER A 233 1.01 15.65 0.87
C SER A 233 1.03 14.19 0.53
N PHE A 234 0.17 13.46 1.26
CA PHE A 234 0.27 12.02 1.49
C PHE A 234 1.57 11.71 2.25
N ASP A 235 1.50 11.08 3.43
CA ASP A 235 2.71 10.88 4.25
C ASP A 235 3.62 9.81 3.62
N GLU A 236 3.01 8.74 3.08
CA GLU A 236 3.70 7.64 2.38
C GLU A 236 4.99 7.21 3.12
N HIS A 237 4.88 7.05 4.45
CA HIS A 237 6.04 6.97 5.33
C HIS A 237 6.69 5.58 5.36
N HIS A 238 8.00 5.57 5.56
CA HIS A 238 8.82 4.38 5.77
C HIS A 238 9.40 4.40 7.18
N ILE A 239 9.67 3.22 7.75
CA ILE A 239 10.36 3.06 9.03
C ILE A 239 11.57 2.15 8.84
N ILE A 240 12.70 2.55 9.42
CA ILE A 240 13.93 1.77 9.49
C ILE A 240 14.35 1.66 10.95
N GLU A 241 14.63 0.45 11.43
CA GLU A 241 15.36 0.27 12.67
C GLU A 241 16.87 0.49 12.42
N ARG A 242 17.45 1.44 13.14
CA ARG A 242 18.87 1.80 13.08
C ARG A 242 19.72 0.81 13.88
N ASN A 243 21.04 0.88 13.68
CA ASN A 243 21.97 0.01 14.38
C ASN A 243 22.00 0.26 15.88
N ASP A 244 21.74 1.49 16.32
CA ASP A 244 21.59 1.88 17.73
C ASP A 244 20.25 1.47 18.37
N GLY A 245 19.34 0.83 17.61
CA GLY A 245 18.02 0.38 18.08
C GLY A 245 16.94 1.46 18.04
N SER A 246 17.26 2.69 17.66
CA SER A 246 16.24 3.71 17.40
C SER A 246 15.49 3.43 16.10
N LEU A 247 14.22 3.83 16.03
CA LEU A 247 13.45 3.80 14.78
C LEU A 247 13.53 5.15 14.10
N TRP A 248 13.78 5.14 12.80
CA TRP A 248 13.80 6.32 11.95
C TRP A 248 12.65 6.27 10.96
N MET A 249 11.76 7.26 11.04
CA MET A 249 10.68 7.44 10.08
C MET A 249 11.06 8.50 9.07
N THR A 250 10.78 8.23 7.79
CA THR A 250 10.85 9.22 6.71
C THR A 250 9.49 9.31 6.01
N ALA A 251 9.05 10.51 5.67
CA ALA A 251 7.75 10.76 5.07
C ALA A 251 7.82 11.82 3.97
N ARG A 252 6.95 11.68 2.98
CA ARG A 252 6.74 12.64 1.90
C ARG A 252 5.95 13.85 2.41
N THR A 253 6.37 15.05 2.00
CA THR A 253 5.60 16.28 2.20
C THR A 253 5.59 17.15 0.93
N GLU A 254 4.94 18.32 0.98
CA GLU A 254 4.93 19.27 -0.14
C GLU A 254 6.32 19.82 -0.52
N ASP A 255 7.29 19.79 0.38
CA ASP A 255 8.58 20.46 0.17
C ASP A 255 9.83 19.59 0.37
N GLY A 256 9.67 18.29 0.61
CA GLY A 256 10.75 17.32 0.59
C GLY A 256 10.41 16.05 1.36
N ILE A 257 11.46 15.33 1.75
CA ILE A 257 11.36 14.22 2.69
C ILE A 257 11.61 14.77 4.08
N TRP A 258 10.69 14.50 5.00
CA TRP A 258 10.80 14.84 6.42
C TRP A 258 11.07 13.59 7.24
N GLN A 259 11.58 13.77 8.45
CA GLN A 259 11.93 12.67 9.34
C GLN A 259 11.54 12.92 10.79
N SER A 260 11.37 11.82 11.51
CA SER A 260 11.31 11.77 12.98
C SER A 260 12.02 10.52 13.49
N VAL A 261 12.43 10.53 14.76
CA VAL A 261 13.09 9.41 15.43
C VAL A 261 12.28 8.98 16.64
N SER A 262 12.19 7.68 16.87
CA SER A 262 11.65 7.09 18.10
C SER A 262 12.74 6.28 18.81
N THR A 263 12.86 6.48 20.12
CA THR A 263 13.77 5.72 21.00
C THR A 263 13.00 4.76 21.92
N ASP A 264 11.70 4.63 21.74
CA ASP A 264 10.79 3.81 22.55
C ASP A 264 9.96 2.83 21.70
N GLN A 265 10.59 2.32 20.63
CA GLN A 265 10.07 1.31 19.72
C GLN A 265 8.84 1.75 18.92
N GLY A 266 8.70 3.06 18.65
CA GLY A 266 7.66 3.64 17.79
C GLY A 266 6.42 4.12 18.52
N LYS A 267 6.46 4.21 19.86
CA LYS A 267 5.36 4.71 20.68
C LYS A 267 5.28 6.24 20.60
N ASN A 268 6.42 6.91 20.76
CA ASN A 268 6.55 8.35 20.62
C ASN A 268 7.62 8.69 19.59
N TRP A 269 7.45 9.85 18.94
CA TRP A 269 8.31 10.31 17.85
C TRP A 269 8.80 11.73 18.15
N SER A 270 10.05 12.02 17.81
CA SER A 270 10.63 13.35 17.92
C SER A 270 9.91 14.35 17.03
N GLU A 271 10.06 15.64 17.36
CA GLU A 271 9.61 16.74 16.52
C GLU A 271 10.09 16.55 15.06
N PRO A 272 9.21 16.69 14.06
CA PRO A 272 9.57 16.55 12.66
C PRO A 272 10.66 17.53 12.23
N THR A 273 11.65 17.04 11.49
CA THR A 273 12.65 17.88 10.82
C THR A 273 12.71 17.56 9.34
N LYS A 274 13.00 18.56 8.51
CA LYS A 274 13.23 18.33 7.09
C LYS A 274 14.54 17.54 6.93
N TYR A 275 14.47 16.40 6.24
CA TYR A 275 15.61 15.52 6.04
C TYR A 275 16.33 15.81 4.72
N MET A 276 15.59 15.89 3.61
CA MET A 276 16.19 16.24 2.32
C MET A 276 15.19 16.93 1.39
N ASN A 277 15.74 17.70 0.45
CA ASN A 277 14.97 18.24 -0.67
C ASN A 277 14.59 17.10 -1.62
N HIS A 278 13.32 17.08 -2.04
CA HIS A 278 12.78 16.11 -2.99
C HIS A 278 11.50 16.65 -3.64
N VAL A 279 11.16 16.12 -4.81
CA VAL A 279 9.87 16.41 -5.46
C VAL A 279 8.75 15.70 -4.72
N THR A 280 7.52 16.22 -4.74
CA THR A 280 6.37 15.62 -4.05
C THR A 280 5.97 14.28 -4.68
N SER A 281 6.64 13.21 -4.28
CA SER A 281 6.50 11.84 -4.75
C SER A 281 6.95 10.85 -3.67
N ARG A 282 6.44 9.62 -3.72
CA ARG A 282 6.96 8.49 -2.95
C ARG A 282 8.47 8.33 -3.20
N HIS A 283 9.24 8.14 -2.14
CA HIS A 283 10.59 7.56 -2.16
C HIS A 283 10.53 6.10 -1.70
N PHE A 284 11.58 5.32 -1.94
CA PHE A 284 11.69 3.96 -1.38
C PHE A 284 12.98 3.85 -0.57
N ILE A 285 12.90 3.36 0.66
CA ILE A 285 14.06 3.14 1.52
C ILE A 285 13.97 1.80 2.23
N ARG A 286 15.07 1.02 2.23
CA ARG A 286 15.13 -0.31 2.85
C ARG A 286 16.54 -0.68 3.27
N ARG A 287 16.68 -1.46 4.35
CA ARG A 287 17.94 -2.11 4.70
C ARG A 287 18.16 -3.36 3.84
N LEU A 288 19.32 -3.43 3.18
CA LEU A 288 19.77 -4.55 2.39
C LEU A 288 20.47 -5.60 3.27
N LYS A 289 20.70 -6.79 2.71
CA LYS A 289 21.37 -7.92 3.37
C LYS A 289 22.81 -7.61 3.79
N SER A 290 23.49 -6.71 3.09
CA SER A 290 24.80 -6.19 3.47
C SER A 290 24.78 -5.33 4.74
N GLY A 291 23.61 -4.94 5.21
CA GLY A 291 23.41 -3.98 6.30
C GLY A 291 23.32 -2.53 5.83
N ARG A 292 23.68 -2.23 4.58
CA ARG A 292 23.51 -0.89 3.98
C ARG A 292 22.03 -0.53 3.83
N LEU A 293 21.72 0.76 3.82
CA LEU A 293 20.41 1.25 3.38
C LEU A 293 20.46 1.54 1.88
N LEU A 294 19.43 1.11 1.16
CA LEU A 294 19.12 1.54 -0.20
C LEU A 294 18.10 2.68 -0.15
N LEU A 295 18.34 3.74 -0.92
CA LEU A 295 17.37 4.81 -1.20
C LEU A 295 17.13 4.89 -2.70
N ILE A 296 15.86 4.86 -3.10
CA ILE A 296 15.42 5.24 -4.44
C ILE A 296 14.65 6.56 -4.35
N ARG A 297 15.12 7.56 -5.09
CA ARG A 297 14.55 8.92 -5.12
C ARG A 297 14.65 9.53 -6.51
N HIS A 298 14.04 10.70 -6.68
CA HIS A 298 14.15 11.50 -7.90
C HIS A 298 15.27 12.53 -7.77
N GLY A 299 16.13 12.62 -8.77
CA GLY A 299 17.27 13.54 -8.80
C GLY A 299 18.44 13.13 -7.90
N GLU A 300 19.49 13.95 -7.97
CA GLU A 300 20.69 13.83 -7.14
C GLU A 300 20.38 14.03 -5.64
N ILE A 301 21.28 13.59 -4.76
CA ILE A 301 21.21 13.93 -3.34
C ILE A 301 21.10 15.46 -3.20
N ASP A 302 20.13 15.92 -2.41
CA ASP A 302 19.77 17.33 -2.20
C ASP A 302 19.17 18.10 -3.39
N GLU A 303 19.00 17.49 -4.56
CA GLU A 303 18.28 18.10 -5.69
C GLU A 303 16.76 18.09 -5.43
N ARG A 304 16.07 19.20 -5.66
CA ARG A 304 14.62 19.19 -5.89
C ARG A 304 14.35 19.30 -7.38
N THR A 305 14.03 18.19 -8.03
CA THR A 305 13.66 18.22 -9.44
C THR A 305 12.36 19.01 -9.63
N LYS A 306 12.24 19.72 -10.76
CA LYS A 306 11.02 20.48 -11.11
C LYS A 306 9.82 19.55 -11.38
N PHE A 307 10.09 18.35 -11.87
CA PHE A 307 9.10 17.32 -12.18
C PHE A 307 9.56 15.98 -11.60
N ARG A 308 8.67 14.99 -11.52
CA ARG A 308 9.09 13.62 -11.21
C ARG A 308 9.87 13.05 -12.41
N SER A 309 11.17 12.88 -12.22
CA SER A 309 12.15 12.48 -13.24
C SER A 309 13.46 12.06 -12.57
N LYS A 310 14.39 11.44 -13.32
CA LYS A 310 15.71 11.04 -12.81
C LYS A 310 15.61 10.10 -11.60
N LEU A 311 14.90 8.98 -11.75
CA LEU A 311 14.80 8.01 -10.67
C LEU A 311 16.17 7.35 -10.48
N SER A 312 16.76 7.47 -9.29
CA SER A 312 18.14 7.07 -9.00
C SER A 312 18.25 6.30 -7.70
N ALA A 313 19.21 5.38 -7.65
CA ALA A 313 19.54 4.56 -6.49
C ALA A 313 20.82 5.04 -5.77
N TYR A 314 20.79 5.01 -4.44
CA TYR A 314 21.91 5.37 -3.56
C TYR A 314 22.03 4.39 -2.39
N LEU A 315 23.25 4.26 -1.86
CA LEU A 315 23.54 3.43 -0.69
C LEU A 315 24.04 4.26 0.49
N SER A 316 23.66 3.88 1.70
CA SER A 316 24.18 4.45 2.94
C SER A 316 24.75 3.35 3.85
N GLU A 317 25.92 3.63 4.42
CA GLU A 317 26.63 2.76 5.38
C GLU A 317 26.46 3.24 6.83
N ASP A 318 25.83 4.39 7.04
CA ASP A 318 25.78 5.13 8.32
C ASP A 318 24.34 5.47 8.73
N ASP A 319 23.41 4.56 8.45
CA ASP A 319 21.98 4.67 8.78
C ASP A 319 21.31 5.95 8.23
N GLY A 320 21.69 6.32 7.00
CA GLY A 320 21.10 7.43 6.27
C GLY A 320 21.68 8.79 6.61
N ARG A 321 22.88 8.87 7.23
CA ARG A 321 23.54 10.17 7.46
C ARG A 321 24.24 10.68 6.20
N SER A 322 24.81 9.77 5.40
CA SER A 322 25.39 10.05 4.10
C SER A 322 25.00 9.00 3.07
N TRP A 323 25.04 9.40 1.80
CA TRP A 323 24.66 8.58 0.65
C TRP A 323 25.79 8.55 -0.38
N LYS A 324 26.02 7.38 -0.97
CA LYS A 324 27.03 7.12 -2.00
C LYS A 324 26.37 6.51 -3.24
N GLY A 325 27.08 6.61 -4.36
CA GLY A 325 26.61 6.12 -5.66
C GLY A 325 25.74 7.15 -6.37
N GLY A 326 24.81 6.66 -7.18
CA GLY A 326 23.93 7.49 -8.01
C GLY A 326 23.61 6.78 -9.31
N LEU A 327 23.14 5.54 -9.21
CA LEU A 327 22.76 4.76 -10.39
C LEU A 327 21.42 5.27 -10.91
N MET A 328 21.43 5.92 -12.06
CA MET A 328 20.24 6.40 -12.76
C MET A 328 19.44 5.22 -13.31
N LEU A 329 18.29 4.93 -12.70
CA LEU A 329 17.37 3.88 -13.17
C LEU A 329 16.55 4.38 -14.36
N ASP A 330 16.11 5.64 -14.34
CA ASP A 330 15.36 6.24 -15.43
C ASP A 330 15.46 7.77 -15.44
N GLU A 331 16.10 8.31 -16.48
CA GLU A 331 16.29 9.75 -16.68
C GLU A 331 15.01 10.50 -17.07
N ARG A 332 14.01 9.79 -17.59
CA ARG A 332 12.85 10.39 -18.26
C ARG A 332 11.96 11.16 -17.29
N ARG A 333 11.09 12.02 -17.85
CA ARG A 333 9.99 12.65 -17.12
C ARG A 333 8.81 11.70 -17.01
N GLY A 334 7.95 11.96 -16.02
CA GLY A 334 6.72 11.20 -15.82
C GLY A 334 6.91 9.93 -15.00
N ILE A 335 8.12 9.70 -14.46
CA ILE A 335 8.44 8.59 -13.57
C ILE A 335 7.90 8.91 -12.18
N SER A 336 7.09 8.04 -11.58
CA SER A 336 6.60 8.27 -10.21
C SER A 336 7.10 7.25 -9.20
N TYR A 337 6.29 6.26 -8.80
CA TYR A 337 6.45 5.59 -7.51
C TYR A 337 7.41 4.41 -7.60
N PRO A 338 8.51 4.39 -6.81
CA PRO A 338 9.34 3.21 -6.65
C PRO A 338 8.80 2.27 -5.56
N ASP A 339 8.96 0.97 -5.76
CA ASP A 339 8.86 -0.08 -4.74
C ASP A 339 9.82 -1.23 -5.11
N GLY A 340 10.26 -2.03 -4.14
CA GLY A 340 11.22 -3.09 -4.46
C GLY A 340 11.57 -4.07 -3.36
N PHE A 341 12.42 -5.03 -3.73
CA PHE A 341 12.96 -6.07 -2.87
C PHE A 341 14.41 -6.41 -3.25
N GLN A 342 15.07 -7.18 -2.38
CA GLN A 342 16.39 -7.76 -2.66
C GLN A 342 16.31 -9.28 -2.63
N HIS A 343 16.81 -9.90 -3.70
CA HIS A 343 16.91 -11.33 -3.91
C HIS A 343 17.96 -12.00 -2.99
N GLU A 344 17.94 -13.33 -2.87
CA GLU A 344 18.95 -14.12 -2.15
C GLU A 344 20.37 -14.00 -2.70
N ASP A 345 20.52 -13.91 -4.02
CA ASP A 345 21.80 -13.67 -4.70
C ASP A 345 22.32 -12.21 -4.60
N GLY A 346 21.64 -11.34 -3.85
CA GLY A 346 22.02 -9.94 -3.67
C GLY A 346 21.45 -8.97 -4.71
N THR A 347 20.83 -9.48 -5.78
CA THR A 347 20.20 -8.66 -6.82
C THR A 347 19.04 -7.84 -6.25
N ILE A 348 18.96 -6.57 -6.62
CA ILE A 348 17.93 -5.62 -6.22
C ILE A 348 16.96 -5.43 -7.39
N TYR A 349 15.66 -5.45 -7.10
CA TYR A 349 14.59 -5.24 -8.06
C TYR A 349 13.74 -4.04 -7.61
N ILE A 350 13.61 -3.04 -8.48
CA ILE A 350 12.79 -1.85 -8.25
C ILE A 350 11.75 -1.73 -9.35
N SER A 351 10.46 -1.83 -9.01
CA SER A 351 9.35 -1.47 -9.90
C SER A 351 9.05 0.03 -9.82
N TYR A 352 8.65 0.64 -10.93
CA TYR A 352 8.20 2.02 -10.97
C TYR A 352 7.27 2.32 -12.14
N ASP A 353 6.42 3.36 -12.00
CA ASP A 353 5.48 3.77 -13.05
C ASP A 353 5.98 4.94 -13.90
N ARG A 354 5.49 5.01 -15.15
CA ARG A 354 5.74 6.12 -16.08
C ARG A 354 4.45 6.55 -16.78
N ASN A 355 4.16 7.86 -16.74
CA ASN A 355 3.08 8.51 -17.51
C ASN A 355 1.74 7.75 -17.39
N ARG A 356 1.22 7.68 -16.18
CA ARG A 356 0.19 6.73 -15.72
C ARG A 356 -1.07 6.64 -16.59
N ASP A 357 -1.50 7.76 -17.18
CA ASP A 357 -2.69 7.95 -18.02
C ASP A 357 -2.38 8.13 -19.52
N TRP A 358 -1.11 8.01 -19.92
CA TRP A 358 -0.69 8.21 -21.31
C TRP A 358 0.13 7.06 -21.87
N ASP A 359 1.20 6.67 -21.19
CA ASP A 359 1.93 5.43 -21.52
C ASP A 359 1.45 4.27 -20.64
N GLY A 360 1.00 4.55 -19.41
CA GLY A 360 0.55 3.57 -18.42
C GLY A 360 1.60 2.52 -18.04
N GLU A 361 2.88 2.80 -18.27
CA GLU A 361 3.93 1.80 -18.15
C GLU A 361 4.24 1.49 -16.69
N ILE A 362 4.25 0.20 -16.36
CA ILE A 362 4.90 -0.33 -15.17
C ILE A 362 6.23 -0.93 -15.61
N LEU A 363 7.31 -0.42 -15.04
CA LEU A 363 8.68 -0.73 -15.41
C LEU A 363 9.41 -1.34 -14.21
N MET A 364 10.56 -1.94 -14.49
CA MET A 364 11.45 -2.55 -13.51
C MET A 364 12.90 -2.24 -13.84
N ALA A 365 13.69 -1.95 -12.81
CA ALA A 365 15.15 -2.01 -12.86
C ALA A 365 15.64 -3.18 -12.00
N ARG A 366 16.70 -3.85 -12.48
CA ARG A 366 17.41 -4.92 -11.79
C ARG A 366 18.89 -4.57 -11.73
N PHE A 367 19.51 -4.59 -10.55
CA PHE A 367 20.90 -4.15 -10.37
C PHE A 367 21.49 -4.70 -9.06
N THR A 368 22.78 -4.48 -8.82
CA THR A 368 23.45 -4.85 -7.56
C THR A 368 23.96 -3.63 -6.80
N GLU A 369 24.44 -3.83 -5.58
CA GLU A 369 25.08 -2.74 -4.82
C GLU A 369 26.32 -2.18 -5.54
N GLU A 370 27.07 -3.03 -6.25
CA GLU A 370 28.23 -2.65 -7.04
C GLU A 370 27.85 -1.72 -8.21
N ASP A 371 26.73 -1.99 -8.89
CA ASP A 371 26.21 -1.08 -9.92
C ASP A 371 25.89 0.31 -9.34
N VAL A 372 25.33 0.35 -8.11
CA VAL A 372 25.01 1.61 -7.43
C VAL A 372 26.27 2.40 -7.11
N LEU A 373 27.30 1.74 -6.58
CA LEU A 373 28.57 2.38 -6.23
C LEU A 373 29.37 2.83 -7.46
N ALA A 374 29.27 2.10 -8.57
CA ALA A 374 29.89 2.45 -9.84
C ALA A 374 29.09 3.47 -10.67
N SER A 375 27.83 3.73 -10.28
CA SER A 375 26.88 4.56 -11.01
C SER A 375 26.64 4.13 -12.47
N VAL A 376 26.79 2.83 -12.75
CA VAL A 376 26.59 2.22 -14.07
C VAL A 376 26.09 0.79 -13.92
N PHE A 377 25.19 0.35 -14.81
CA PHE A 377 24.79 -1.06 -14.91
C PHE A 377 25.94 -1.85 -15.56
N GLN A 378 26.67 -2.63 -14.77
CA GLN A 378 27.84 -3.40 -15.22
C GLN A 378 27.69 -4.91 -15.04
N GLY A 379 26.78 -5.36 -14.16
CA GLY A 379 26.49 -6.79 -14.00
C GLY A 379 25.75 -7.40 -15.18
N ASP A 380 26.01 -8.68 -15.49
CA ASP A 380 25.35 -9.42 -16.60
C ASP A 380 23.82 -9.49 -16.45
N GLY A 381 23.32 -9.44 -15.21
CA GLY A 381 21.90 -9.39 -14.91
C GLY A 381 21.33 -7.98 -14.87
N SER A 382 22.17 -6.95 -14.87
CA SER A 382 21.79 -5.59 -14.52
C SER A 382 21.15 -4.88 -15.73
N ALA A 383 19.96 -4.32 -15.52
CA ALA A 383 19.19 -3.66 -16.56
C ALA A 383 18.21 -2.65 -15.99
N ALA A 384 17.94 -1.60 -16.76
CA ALA A 384 16.92 -0.59 -16.48
C ALA A 384 15.72 -0.75 -17.43
N LYS A 385 14.59 -0.15 -17.06
CA LYS A 385 13.41 0.04 -17.94
C LYS A 385 12.85 -1.26 -18.53
N LEU A 386 12.96 -2.37 -17.80
CA LEU A 386 12.35 -3.64 -18.17
C LEU A 386 10.82 -3.51 -18.02
N LEU A 387 10.05 -3.93 -19.03
CA LEU A 387 8.60 -3.78 -19.01
C LEU A 387 7.95 -4.87 -18.13
N ILE A 388 7.12 -4.44 -17.18
CA ILE A 388 6.21 -5.32 -16.41
C ILE A 388 4.84 -5.35 -17.08
N SER A 389 4.29 -4.17 -17.37
CA SER A 389 2.93 -4.01 -17.89
C SER A 389 2.84 -2.73 -18.70
N LYS A 390 2.06 -2.78 -19.79
CA LYS A 390 1.64 -1.62 -20.57
C LYS A 390 0.18 -1.82 -20.99
N PRO A 391 -0.74 -0.93 -20.60
CA PRO A 391 -2.10 -0.96 -21.12
C PRO A 391 -2.10 -0.63 -22.61
N LEU A 392 -3.03 -1.23 -23.34
CA LEU A 392 -3.22 -1.00 -24.79
C LEU A 392 -4.53 -0.26 -25.06
N GLY A 393 -5.41 -0.12 -24.06
CA GLY A 393 -6.66 0.63 -24.12
C GLY A 393 -6.52 2.15 -23.99
N LEU A 394 -5.29 2.69 -23.96
CA LEU A 394 -4.99 4.10 -23.64
C LEU A 394 -5.57 5.16 -24.61
N ASP A 395 -6.12 4.74 -25.74
CA ASP A 395 -6.76 5.64 -26.72
C ASP A 395 -8.28 5.46 -26.85
N LYS A 396 -8.93 4.61 -26.03
CA LYS A 396 -10.33 4.23 -26.27
C LYS A 396 -11.07 3.88 -24.97
N LEU A 397 -12.10 4.70 -24.68
CA LEU A 397 -13.38 4.39 -24.02
C LEU A 397 -13.61 4.90 -22.59
N PRO A 398 -14.86 5.31 -22.27
CA PRO A 398 -15.31 5.50 -20.90
C PRO A 398 -15.19 4.19 -20.09
N PRO A 399 -15.06 4.28 -18.76
CA PRO A 399 -14.72 3.15 -17.88
C PRO A 399 -15.65 1.94 -18.07
N PRO A 400 -15.17 0.70 -17.84
CA PRO A 400 -15.93 -0.55 -18.05
C PRO A 400 -17.29 -0.62 -17.34
N SER A 401 -17.47 0.18 -16.28
CA SER A 401 -18.71 0.31 -15.51
C SER A 401 -19.91 0.85 -16.30
N GLU A 402 -19.74 1.34 -17.53
CA GLU A 402 -20.85 1.78 -18.40
C GLU A 402 -21.34 0.71 -19.40
N SER A 403 -20.72 -0.48 -19.45
CA SER A 403 -21.04 -1.49 -20.47
C SER A 403 -21.99 -2.62 -20.06
N ALA A 404 -22.52 -2.60 -18.84
CA ALA A 404 -23.60 -3.50 -18.42
C ALA A 404 -24.98 -2.86 -18.66
N LYS A 405 -25.60 -3.17 -19.80
CA LYS A 405 -27.05 -3.04 -20.02
C LYS A 405 -27.73 -4.38 -19.87
#